data_AF-A0AAC9MYI0-F1
#
_entry.id   AF-A0AAC9MYI0-F1
#
_cell.length_a   1.000
_cell.length_b   1.000
_cell.length_c   1.000
_cell.angle_alpha   90.00
_cell.angle_beta   90.00
_cell.angle_gamma   90.00
#
_symmetry.space_group_name_H-M   'P 1'
#
loop_
_entity.id
_entity.type
_entity.pdbx_description
1 polymer ?
#
loop_
_entity_poly.entity_id
_entity_poly.type
_entity_poly.pdbx_seq_one_letter_code
_entity_poly.pdbx_strand_id
1 'polypeptide(L)'
;MSRTSLTDQLVALRCQYTGGNASAATPEIVAAVTHLARDERSTLVDVLRAGPDEIGGIRVADSVRHSLLSPAGTPGQRRLDSALLLALTRVGSHLQLRPPADLLRPAQPIRAVRPTTAELIVHLWPDALGPLLFELLPRTGAGHFEGVPGLRYRRRHRSVELVLLGDDLPGRVVLAGVNGRTFRAGLAFASRWATETERGTHSIAEASPDRLDAAERQHLTESPGSDPAGVGSELLRRSGLLSSALWSTSWGRHGQWWWEWAAGPAPRSVRDRLRHPAFGLSDAIQISTPDDAAIATHRGAPHRNGFTVALRTVEAPAHADGARSTGFEWPAEYRAWSDWDARVG
;
A
#
# COMPACT_ATOMS: atom_id res chain seq x y z
N MET A 1 -12.63 33.82 10.63
CA MET A 1 -12.26 32.50 10.05
C MET A 1 -13.32 32.14 9.04
N SER A 2 -12.98 32.07 7.75
CA SER A 2 -13.94 31.68 6.71
C SER A 2 -14.39 30.24 6.96
N ARG A 3 -15.70 29.99 6.96
CA ARG A 3 -16.24 28.63 7.01
C ARG A 3 -15.86 27.94 5.70
N THR A 4 -14.84 27.09 5.72
CA THR A 4 -14.48 26.25 4.57
C THR A 4 -15.67 25.37 4.21
N SER A 5 -15.97 25.19 2.92
CA SER A 5 -17.13 24.41 2.50
C SER A 5 -17.00 22.94 2.92
N LEU A 6 -18.12 22.22 3.07
CA LEU A 6 -18.14 20.77 3.36
C LEU A 6 -17.24 20.01 2.36
N THR A 7 -17.37 20.34 1.07
CA THR A 7 -16.58 19.77 -0.01
C THR A 7 -15.08 19.97 0.21
N ASP A 8 -14.64 21.19 0.50
CA ASP A 8 -13.21 21.48 0.69
C ASP A 8 -12.61 20.70 1.87
N GLN A 9 -13.38 20.57 2.97
CA GLN A 9 -12.97 19.80 4.14
C GLN A 9 -12.86 18.30 3.82
N LEU A 10 -13.84 17.74 3.11
CA LEU A 10 -13.81 16.34 2.68
C LEU A 10 -12.68 16.07 1.65
N VAL A 11 -12.39 17.01 0.77
CA VAL A 11 -11.26 16.94 -0.16
C VAL A 11 -9.94 16.92 0.60
N ALA A 12 -9.75 17.86 1.54
CA ALA A 12 -8.56 17.90 2.37
C ALA A 12 -8.39 16.60 3.17
N LEU A 13 -9.49 16.05 3.69
CA LEU A 13 -9.48 14.78 4.40
C LEU A 13 -9.10 13.62 3.48
N ARG A 14 -9.72 13.49 2.30
CA ARG A 14 -9.35 12.46 1.31
C ARG A 14 -7.86 12.52 0.95
N CYS A 15 -7.33 13.72 0.68
CA CYS A 15 -5.91 13.92 0.41
C CYS A 15 -5.00 13.44 1.56
N GLN A 16 -5.38 13.68 2.81
CA GLN A 16 -4.62 13.20 3.98
C GLN A 16 -4.59 11.67 4.07
N TYR A 17 -5.70 10.97 3.78
CA TYR A 17 -5.74 9.51 3.83
C TYR A 17 -5.02 8.86 2.66
N THR A 18 -5.10 9.45 1.46
CA THR A 18 -4.63 8.78 0.26
C THR A 18 -3.30 9.33 -0.28
N GLY A 19 -2.81 10.46 0.23
CA GLY A 19 -1.65 11.18 -0.32
C GLY A 19 -1.94 11.90 -1.63
N GLY A 20 -3.19 11.86 -2.12
CA GLY A 20 -3.60 12.50 -3.37
C GLY A 20 -3.62 14.03 -3.29
N ASN A 21 -3.79 14.67 -4.44
CA ASN A 21 -3.94 16.13 -4.54
C ASN A 21 -5.42 16.55 -4.68
N ALA A 22 -5.69 17.82 -4.39
CA ALA A 22 -7.04 18.36 -4.45
C ALA A 22 -7.64 18.30 -5.86
N SER A 23 -6.83 18.52 -6.92
CA SER A 23 -7.35 18.49 -8.30
C SER A 23 -7.91 17.13 -8.71
N ALA A 24 -7.35 16.03 -8.23
CA ALA A 24 -7.89 14.69 -8.43
C ALA A 24 -9.06 14.37 -7.48
N ALA A 25 -8.99 14.81 -6.21
CA ALA A 25 -9.99 14.47 -5.20
C ALA A 25 -11.30 15.29 -5.31
N THR A 26 -11.23 16.56 -5.72
CA THR A 26 -12.39 17.46 -5.82
C THR A 26 -13.52 16.90 -6.68
N PRO A 27 -13.33 16.50 -7.95
CA PRO A 27 -14.44 16.01 -8.76
C PRO A 27 -15.09 14.75 -8.17
N GLU A 28 -14.32 13.87 -7.54
CA GLU A 28 -14.82 12.64 -6.91
C GLU A 28 -15.65 12.94 -5.66
N ILE A 29 -15.17 13.85 -4.80
CA ILE A 29 -15.91 14.30 -3.61
C ILE A 29 -17.16 15.09 -3.99
N VAL A 30 -17.09 15.96 -5.00
CA VAL A 30 -18.26 16.70 -5.50
C VAL A 30 -19.33 15.73 -6.00
N ALA A 31 -18.93 14.73 -6.79
CA ALA A 31 -19.85 13.69 -7.27
C ALA A 31 -20.49 12.94 -6.09
N ALA A 32 -19.69 12.50 -5.12
CA ALA A 32 -20.19 11.82 -3.92
C ALA A 32 -21.20 12.68 -3.16
N VAL A 33 -20.85 13.92 -2.81
CA VAL A 33 -21.68 14.85 -2.03
C VAL A 33 -22.99 15.21 -2.75
N THR A 34 -22.95 15.33 -4.08
CA THR A 34 -24.14 15.68 -4.89
C THR A 34 -25.25 14.62 -4.74
N HIS A 35 -24.88 13.35 -4.56
CA HIS A 35 -25.82 12.25 -4.39
C HIS A 35 -26.26 11.99 -2.95
N LEU A 36 -25.66 12.68 -1.96
CA LEU A 36 -26.04 12.51 -0.55
C LEU A 36 -27.36 13.20 -0.22
N ALA A 37 -28.20 12.52 0.55
CA ALA A 37 -29.39 13.08 1.19
C ALA A 37 -29.00 14.19 2.19
N ARG A 38 -29.97 15.04 2.54
CA ARG A 38 -29.76 16.16 3.47
C ARG A 38 -29.23 15.68 4.83
N ASP A 39 -29.80 14.60 5.35
CA ASP A 39 -29.43 14.07 6.66
C ASP A 39 -28.02 13.47 6.64
N GLU A 40 -27.64 12.78 5.57
CA GLU A 40 -26.28 12.26 5.36
C GLU A 40 -25.24 13.40 5.32
N ARG A 41 -25.55 14.51 4.62
CA ARG A 41 -24.71 15.71 4.62
C ARG A 41 -24.61 16.34 6.01
N SER A 42 -25.70 16.38 6.77
CA SER A 42 -25.71 16.87 8.14
C SER A 42 -24.78 16.04 9.03
N THR A 43 -24.90 14.71 8.97
CA THR A 43 -24.02 13.80 9.70
C THR A 43 -22.55 14.02 9.35
N LEU A 44 -22.21 14.22 8.06
CA LEU A 44 -20.82 14.53 7.68
C LEU A 44 -20.33 15.87 8.22
N VAL A 45 -21.20 16.89 8.28
CA VAL A 45 -20.86 18.17 8.93
C VAL A 45 -20.60 17.98 10.42
N ASP A 46 -21.41 17.14 11.09
CA ASP A 46 -21.23 16.84 12.51
C ASP A 46 -19.91 16.07 12.74
N VAL A 47 -19.59 15.08 11.91
CA VAL A 47 -18.30 14.35 11.95
C VAL A 47 -17.11 15.30 11.78
N LEU A 48 -17.19 16.25 10.85
CA LEU A 48 -16.08 17.19 10.59
C LEU A 48 -15.91 18.25 11.68
N ARG A 49 -16.96 18.52 12.46
CA ARG A 49 -16.93 19.49 13.57
C ARG A 49 -16.61 18.85 14.91
N ALA A 50 -16.87 17.54 15.05
CA ALA A 50 -16.65 16.80 16.27
C ALA A 50 -15.17 16.82 16.68
N GLY A 51 -14.92 17.03 17.96
CA GLY A 51 -13.61 16.79 18.55
C GLY A 51 -13.25 15.29 18.57
N PRO A 52 -11.97 14.94 18.82
CA PRO A 52 -11.54 13.53 18.90
C PRO A 52 -12.36 12.67 19.88
N ASP A 53 -12.83 13.27 20.98
CA ASP A 53 -13.60 12.57 22.02
C ASP A 53 -15.08 12.38 21.64
N GLU A 54 -15.61 13.25 20.77
CA GLU A 54 -17.03 13.26 20.35
C GLU A 54 -17.27 12.35 19.13
N ILE A 55 -16.24 12.15 18.31
CA ILE A 55 -16.35 11.47 17.01
C ILE A 55 -16.75 10.00 17.14
N GLY A 56 -16.43 9.35 18.27
CA GLY A 56 -16.68 7.93 18.51
C GLY A 56 -18.15 7.53 18.62
N GLY A 57 -19.04 8.50 18.85
CA GLY A 57 -20.49 8.27 18.89
C GLY A 57 -21.20 8.43 17.55
N ILE A 58 -20.55 9.05 16.57
CA ILE A 58 -21.18 9.40 15.29
C ILE A 58 -20.98 8.27 14.29
N ARG A 59 -22.09 7.74 13.76
CA ARG A 59 -22.07 6.70 12.73
C ARG A 59 -22.40 7.27 11.36
N VAL A 60 -21.56 6.95 10.39
CA VAL A 60 -21.79 7.26 8.97
C VAL A 60 -22.13 5.95 8.27
N ALA A 61 -23.21 5.95 7.50
CA ALA A 61 -23.63 4.76 6.75
C ALA A 61 -22.55 4.31 5.76
N ASP A 62 -22.39 2.99 5.59
CA ASP A 62 -21.36 2.42 4.71
C ASP A 62 -21.49 2.90 3.25
N SER A 63 -22.72 3.13 2.76
CA SER A 63 -22.97 3.73 1.45
C SER A 63 -22.29 5.10 1.29
N VAL A 64 -22.35 5.94 2.33
CA VAL A 64 -21.70 7.26 2.36
C VAL A 64 -20.19 7.12 2.49
N ARG A 65 -19.71 6.20 3.35
CA ARG A 65 -18.26 5.92 3.47
C ARG A 65 -17.66 5.47 2.14
N HIS A 66 -18.32 4.54 1.46
CA HIS A 66 -17.87 3.98 0.19
C HIS A 66 -17.92 4.98 -0.97
N SER A 67 -18.81 5.98 -0.91
CA SER A 67 -18.82 7.07 -1.90
C SER A 67 -17.67 8.05 -1.66
N LEU A 68 -17.27 8.27 -0.41
CA LEU A 68 -16.15 9.15 -0.04
C LEU A 68 -14.77 8.51 -0.20
N LEU A 69 -14.65 7.20 0.02
CA LEU A 69 -13.44 6.40 -0.18
C LEU A 69 -13.83 4.96 -0.55
N SER A 70 -13.77 4.62 -1.84
CA SER A 70 -14.28 3.34 -2.33
C SER A 70 -13.45 2.16 -1.80
N PRO A 71 -14.09 1.11 -1.23
CA PRO A 71 -13.40 -0.12 -0.84
C PRO A 71 -13.07 -0.97 -2.07
N ALA A 72 -12.32 -2.05 -1.86
CA ALA A 72 -12.08 -3.05 -2.91
C ALA A 72 -13.33 -3.95 -3.08
N GLY A 73 -14.04 -3.77 -4.19
CA GLY A 73 -15.33 -4.42 -4.44
C GLY A 73 -15.29 -5.93 -4.69
N THR A 74 -14.12 -6.50 -5.02
CA THR A 74 -13.98 -7.93 -5.35
C THR A 74 -12.90 -8.61 -4.50
N PRO A 75 -12.99 -9.93 -4.26
CA PRO A 75 -11.93 -10.69 -3.62
C PRO A 75 -10.58 -10.56 -4.33
N GLY A 76 -10.58 -10.63 -5.66
CA GLY A 76 -9.35 -10.47 -6.46
C GLY A 76 -8.72 -9.09 -6.33
N GLN A 77 -9.53 -8.02 -6.22
CA GLN A 77 -9.01 -6.68 -5.92
C GLN A 77 -8.40 -6.60 -4.52
N ARG A 78 -9.09 -7.14 -3.50
CA ARG A 78 -8.55 -7.18 -2.12
C ARG A 78 -7.22 -7.92 -2.07
N ARG A 79 -7.14 -9.08 -2.73
CA ARG A 79 -5.91 -9.88 -2.81
C ARG A 79 -4.77 -9.10 -3.48
N LEU A 80 -5.04 -8.42 -4.59
CA LEU A 80 -4.04 -7.61 -5.28
C LEU A 80 -3.58 -6.42 -4.44
N ASP A 81 -4.50 -5.67 -3.85
CA ASP A 81 -4.19 -4.52 -2.99
C ASP A 81 -3.32 -4.94 -1.80
N SER A 82 -3.65 -6.06 -1.14
CA SER A 82 -2.88 -6.57 0.00
C SER A 82 -1.51 -7.09 -0.40
N ALA A 83 -1.41 -7.80 -1.52
CA ALA A 83 -0.12 -8.23 -2.06
C ALA A 83 0.76 -7.03 -2.44
N LEU A 84 0.14 -5.97 -2.98
CA LEU A 84 0.83 -4.72 -3.26
C LEU A 84 1.35 -4.05 -1.99
N LEU A 85 0.55 -3.96 -0.93
CA LEU A 85 0.99 -3.39 0.35
C LEU A 85 2.20 -4.14 0.94
N LEU A 86 2.18 -5.48 0.87
CA LEU A 86 3.30 -6.33 1.30
C LEU A 86 4.55 -6.14 0.44
N ALA A 87 4.40 -5.99 -0.88
CA ALA A 87 5.52 -5.70 -1.77
C ALA A 87 6.13 -4.33 -1.48
N LEU A 88 5.30 -3.30 -1.27
CA LEU A 88 5.74 -1.94 -0.96
C LEU A 88 6.57 -1.87 0.33
N THR A 89 6.24 -2.70 1.31
CA THR A 89 7.05 -2.87 2.53
C THR A 89 8.50 -3.23 2.21
N ARG A 90 8.70 -4.18 1.28
CA ARG A 90 10.03 -4.63 0.87
C ARG A 90 10.74 -3.62 0.00
N VAL A 91 9.99 -2.90 -0.86
CA VAL A 91 10.54 -1.81 -1.69
C VAL A 91 11.23 -0.75 -0.83
N GLY A 92 10.71 -0.43 0.36
CA GLY A 92 11.37 0.50 1.28
C GLY A 92 12.83 0.12 1.57
N SER A 93 13.11 -1.17 1.83
CA SER A 93 14.48 -1.66 2.03
C SER A 93 15.36 -1.44 0.81
N HIS A 94 14.85 -1.69 -0.41
CA HIS A 94 15.60 -1.44 -1.64
C HIS A 94 15.98 0.04 -1.79
N LEU A 95 15.07 0.96 -1.45
CA LEU A 95 15.28 2.40 -1.57
C LEU A 95 16.33 2.93 -0.57
N GLN A 96 16.35 2.40 0.65
CA GLN A 96 17.37 2.72 1.66
C GLN A 96 18.75 2.20 1.24
N LEU A 97 18.79 1.05 0.58
CA LEU A 97 20.04 0.45 0.11
C LEU A 97 20.50 0.97 -1.26
N ARG A 98 19.72 1.82 -1.96
CA ARG A 98 20.16 2.44 -3.22
C ARG A 98 21.46 3.22 -2.99
N PRO A 99 22.53 3.02 -3.78
CA PRO A 99 23.79 3.72 -3.62
C PRO A 99 23.68 5.27 -3.69
N PRO A 100 24.39 6.02 -2.83
CA PRO A 100 25.02 5.53 -1.60
C PRO A 100 23.93 5.10 -0.60
N ALA A 101 24.12 3.96 0.07
CA ALA A 101 23.12 3.47 1.02
C ALA A 101 22.97 4.47 2.18
N ASP A 102 21.72 4.76 2.56
CA ASP A 102 21.40 5.73 3.59
C ASP A 102 20.10 5.34 4.30
N LEU A 103 20.23 4.94 5.56
CA LEU A 103 19.09 4.55 6.40
C LEU A 103 18.20 5.75 6.76
N LEU A 104 18.72 6.98 6.70
CA LEU A 104 17.99 8.22 6.95
C LEU A 104 17.27 8.76 5.71
N ARG A 105 17.46 8.13 4.55
CA ARG A 105 16.74 8.49 3.33
C ARG A 105 15.27 8.11 3.47
N PRO A 106 14.33 9.05 3.18
CA PRO A 106 12.92 8.71 3.03
C PRO A 106 12.73 7.61 1.99
N ALA A 107 12.16 6.50 2.41
CA ALA A 107 12.00 5.28 1.63
C ALA A 107 10.53 4.89 1.46
N GLN A 108 9.67 5.91 1.32
CA GLN A 108 8.27 5.72 0.97
C GLN A 108 8.17 5.39 -0.53
N PRO A 109 7.65 4.22 -0.93
CA PRO A 109 7.58 3.83 -2.33
C PRO A 109 6.43 4.50 -3.10
N ILE A 110 5.38 4.91 -2.38
CA ILE A 110 4.18 5.52 -2.93
C ILE A 110 4.10 7.00 -2.56
N ARG A 111 3.62 7.80 -3.51
CA ARG A 111 3.25 9.20 -3.33
C ARG A 111 1.78 9.33 -2.96
N ALA A 112 0.95 8.60 -3.69
CA ALA A 112 -0.49 8.68 -3.55
C ALA A 112 -1.15 7.39 -4.03
N VAL A 113 -2.33 7.14 -3.50
CA VAL A 113 -3.26 6.11 -3.95
C VAL A 113 -4.57 6.81 -4.32
N ARG A 114 -5.23 6.36 -5.38
CA ARG A 114 -6.54 6.84 -5.79
C ARG A 114 -7.48 5.65 -5.98
N PRO A 115 -8.27 5.32 -4.94
CA PRO A 115 -9.30 4.30 -5.03
C PRO A 115 -10.42 4.72 -5.99
N THR A 116 -10.75 3.84 -6.92
CA THR A 116 -11.96 3.95 -7.75
C THR A 116 -12.85 2.73 -7.52
N THR A 117 -14.04 2.72 -8.12
CA THR A 117 -14.96 1.57 -8.06
C THR A 117 -14.44 0.35 -8.81
N ALA A 118 -13.67 0.54 -9.88
CA ALA A 118 -13.21 -0.54 -10.76
C ALA A 118 -11.78 -1.01 -10.46
N GLU A 119 -10.91 -0.10 -10.02
CA GLU A 119 -9.48 -0.34 -9.88
C GLU A 119 -8.83 0.58 -8.83
N LEU A 120 -7.61 0.25 -8.45
CA LEU A 120 -6.76 1.11 -7.62
C LEU A 120 -5.71 1.79 -8.48
N ILE A 121 -5.63 3.12 -8.44
CA ILE A 121 -4.56 3.85 -9.13
C ILE A 121 -3.48 4.23 -8.13
N VAL A 122 -2.23 3.93 -8.48
CA VAL A 122 -1.08 4.10 -7.59
C VAL A 122 -0.07 5.01 -8.26
N HIS A 123 0.34 6.03 -7.53
CA HIS A 123 1.38 6.95 -7.92
C HIS A 123 2.64 6.61 -7.15
N LEU A 124 3.67 6.13 -7.86
CA LEU A 124 4.94 5.75 -7.27
C LEU A 124 5.90 6.94 -7.21
N TRP A 125 6.84 6.89 -6.28
CA TRP A 125 8.10 7.60 -6.48
C TRP A 125 8.86 6.97 -7.65
N PRO A 126 9.55 7.74 -8.50
CA PRO A 126 10.20 7.22 -9.70
C PRO A 126 11.07 5.99 -9.41
N ASP A 127 11.91 6.07 -8.39
CA ASP A 127 12.88 5.03 -8.01
C ASP A 127 12.23 3.76 -7.42
N ALA A 128 10.94 3.80 -7.10
CA ALA A 128 10.25 2.64 -6.52
C ALA A 128 9.82 1.61 -7.57
N LEU A 129 9.75 1.98 -8.86
CA LEU A 129 9.16 1.10 -9.89
C LEU A 129 9.97 -0.18 -10.10
N GLY A 130 11.29 -0.09 -10.27
CA GLY A 130 12.15 -1.26 -10.48
C GLY A 130 12.03 -2.27 -9.34
N PRO A 131 12.31 -1.86 -8.09
CA PRO A 131 12.11 -2.72 -6.91
C PRO A 131 10.69 -3.24 -6.76
N LEU A 132 9.66 -2.44 -7.08
CA LEU A 132 8.28 -2.90 -7.01
C LEU A 132 8.00 -4.03 -7.99
N LEU A 133 8.46 -3.89 -9.25
CA LEU A 133 8.32 -4.96 -10.24
C LEU A 133 9.10 -6.20 -9.83
N PHE A 134 10.27 -6.04 -9.20
CA PHE A 134 10.97 -7.16 -8.58
C PHE A 134 10.14 -7.80 -7.47
N GLU A 135 9.56 -7.08 -6.51
CA GLU A 135 8.81 -7.74 -5.43
C GLU A 135 7.46 -8.35 -5.89
N LEU A 136 6.87 -7.84 -6.99
CA LEU A 136 5.56 -8.26 -7.46
C LEU A 136 5.58 -9.36 -8.52
N LEU A 137 6.48 -9.29 -9.52
CA LEU A 137 6.35 -10.14 -10.70
C LEU A 137 6.63 -11.61 -10.37
N PRO A 138 5.76 -12.54 -10.80
CA PRO A 138 5.89 -13.95 -10.49
C PRO A 138 7.11 -14.52 -11.18
N ARG A 139 7.95 -15.19 -10.40
CA ARG A 139 9.19 -15.82 -10.87
C ARG A 139 9.46 -17.13 -10.15
N THR A 140 10.27 -17.96 -10.80
CA THR A 140 10.81 -19.18 -10.20
C THR A 140 12.33 -19.10 -10.13
N GLY A 141 12.88 -19.59 -9.01
CA GLY A 141 14.29 -19.50 -8.67
C GLY A 141 14.66 -20.48 -7.58
N ALA A 142 15.82 -21.14 -7.67
CA ALA A 142 16.34 -22.02 -6.61
C ALA A 142 15.28 -22.93 -5.94
N GLY A 143 14.41 -23.55 -6.75
CA GLY A 143 13.38 -24.49 -6.28
C GLY A 143 12.16 -23.86 -5.59
N HIS A 144 12.02 -22.55 -5.55
CA HIS A 144 10.88 -21.87 -4.93
C HIS A 144 10.22 -20.83 -5.86
N PHE A 145 8.97 -20.51 -5.54
CA PHE A 145 8.18 -19.47 -6.20
C PHE A 145 8.32 -18.14 -5.43
N GLU A 146 8.56 -17.05 -6.14
CA GLU A 146 8.53 -15.69 -5.57
C GLU A 146 7.58 -14.78 -6.38
N GLY A 147 7.14 -13.69 -5.75
CA GLY A 147 6.23 -12.71 -6.33
C GLY A 147 4.76 -13.02 -6.07
N VAL A 148 3.87 -12.39 -6.84
CA VAL A 148 2.43 -12.55 -6.71
C VAL A 148 1.91 -13.53 -7.77
N PRO A 149 1.41 -14.72 -7.39
CA PRO A 149 0.94 -15.72 -8.34
C PRO A 149 -0.24 -15.19 -9.15
N GLY A 150 -0.17 -15.37 -10.47
CA GLY A 150 -1.18 -14.92 -11.41
C GLY A 150 -1.10 -13.43 -11.77
N LEU A 151 -0.12 -12.69 -11.25
CA LEU A 151 0.04 -11.29 -11.60
C LEU A 151 0.58 -11.14 -13.03
N ARG A 152 -0.07 -10.28 -13.80
CA ARG A 152 0.29 -9.91 -15.17
C ARG A 152 0.31 -8.40 -15.30
N TYR A 153 0.88 -7.92 -16.40
CA TYR A 153 0.87 -6.49 -16.71
C TYR A 153 0.45 -6.21 -18.15
N ARG A 154 -0.14 -5.04 -18.36
CA ARG A 154 -0.52 -4.49 -19.68
C ARG A 154 -0.01 -3.07 -19.76
N ARG A 155 0.78 -2.80 -20.80
CA ARG A 155 1.31 -1.46 -21.05
C ARG A 155 0.24 -0.58 -21.67
N ARG A 156 0.09 0.64 -21.16
CA ARG A 156 -0.68 1.72 -21.78
C ARG A 156 0.30 2.84 -22.16
N HIS A 157 -0.20 3.89 -22.81
CA HIS A 157 0.67 4.98 -23.28
C HIS A 157 1.41 5.70 -22.13
N ARG A 158 0.73 5.95 -21.00
CA ARG A 158 1.25 6.69 -19.83
C ARG A 158 1.03 5.99 -18.49
N SER A 159 0.74 4.69 -18.54
CA SER A 159 0.53 3.88 -17.34
C SER A 159 0.81 2.42 -17.64
N VAL A 160 0.89 1.64 -16.57
CA VAL A 160 0.94 0.18 -16.62
C VAL A 160 -0.19 -0.36 -15.77
N GLU A 161 -1.04 -1.19 -16.35
CA GLU A 161 -2.10 -1.90 -15.66
C GLU A 161 -1.54 -3.24 -15.17
N LEU A 162 -1.61 -3.50 -13.87
CA LEU A 162 -1.35 -4.79 -13.25
C LEU A 162 -2.68 -5.52 -13.09
N VAL A 163 -2.73 -6.79 -13.49
CA VAL A 163 -3.94 -7.60 -13.47
C VAL A 163 -3.64 -8.90 -12.74
N LEU A 164 -4.46 -9.24 -11.75
CA LEU A 164 -4.32 -10.48 -10.98
C LEU A 164 -5.30 -11.55 -11.50
N LEU A 165 -4.76 -12.62 -12.06
CA LEU A 165 -5.51 -13.79 -12.52
C LEU A 165 -5.83 -14.77 -11.38
N GLY A 166 -6.77 -15.68 -11.64
CA GLY A 166 -7.07 -16.81 -10.75
C GLY A 166 -8.29 -16.63 -9.84
N ASP A 167 -8.96 -15.48 -9.90
CA ASP A 167 -10.28 -15.26 -9.30
C ASP A 167 -11.32 -15.03 -10.42
N ASP A 168 -12.61 -15.26 -10.12
CA ASP A 168 -13.71 -14.99 -11.05
C ASP A 168 -13.74 -13.52 -11.52
N LEU A 169 -13.40 -12.60 -10.61
CA LEU A 169 -13.26 -11.18 -10.89
C LEU A 169 -11.81 -10.75 -10.63
N PRO A 170 -11.01 -10.49 -11.69
CA PRO A 170 -9.61 -10.15 -11.54
C PRO A 170 -9.42 -8.81 -10.84
N GLY A 171 -8.43 -8.74 -9.95
CA GLY A 171 -7.98 -7.48 -9.36
C GLY A 171 -7.20 -6.63 -10.38
N ARG A 172 -7.33 -5.31 -10.30
CA ARG A 172 -6.66 -4.36 -11.19
C ARG A 172 -6.02 -3.21 -10.42
N VAL A 173 -4.76 -2.93 -10.73
CA VAL A 173 -4.02 -1.77 -10.24
C VAL A 173 -3.43 -1.03 -11.43
N VAL A 174 -3.52 0.29 -11.46
CA VAL A 174 -2.86 1.10 -12.49
C VAL A 174 -1.72 1.88 -11.87
N LEU A 175 -0.50 1.65 -12.35
CA LEU A 175 0.68 2.44 -12.03
C LEU A 175 0.68 3.70 -12.90
N ALA A 176 0.28 4.83 -12.32
CA ALA A 176 0.13 6.09 -13.01
C ALA A 176 1.49 6.77 -13.26
N GLY A 177 1.62 7.45 -14.40
CA GLY A 177 2.84 8.19 -14.76
C GLY A 177 3.98 7.30 -15.26
N VAL A 178 3.77 5.99 -15.39
CA VAL A 178 4.76 5.04 -15.88
C VAL A 178 4.67 4.95 -17.41
N ASN A 179 5.58 5.61 -18.11
CA ASN A 179 5.68 5.51 -19.56
C ASN A 179 6.46 4.25 -20.00
N GLY A 180 6.47 3.97 -21.30
CA GLY A 180 7.14 2.79 -21.85
C GLY A 180 8.67 2.73 -21.62
N ARG A 181 9.36 3.86 -21.54
CA ARG A 181 10.81 3.90 -21.24
C ARG A 181 11.04 3.53 -19.78
N THR A 182 10.35 4.19 -18.85
CA THR A 182 10.45 3.92 -17.41
C THR A 182 10.07 2.49 -17.07
N PHE A 183 9.02 1.95 -17.71
CA PHE A 183 8.62 0.56 -17.49
C PHE A 183 9.69 -0.45 -17.94
N ARG A 184 10.30 -0.26 -19.12
CA ARG A 184 11.40 -1.12 -19.58
C ARG A 184 12.63 -1.02 -18.70
N ALA A 185 12.93 0.16 -18.15
CA ALA A 185 13.98 0.32 -17.16
C ALA A 185 13.66 -0.48 -15.89
N GLY A 186 12.40 -0.48 -15.46
CA GLY A 186 11.96 -1.24 -14.27
C GLY A 186 12.05 -2.75 -14.46
N LEU A 187 11.62 -3.27 -15.62
CA LEU A 187 11.78 -4.70 -15.95
C LEU A 187 13.25 -5.11 -16.00
N ALA A 188 14.11 -4.26 -16.57
CA ALA A 188 15.53 -4.53 -16.61
C ALA A 188 16.18 -4.51 -15.23
N PHE A 189 15.80 -3.56 -14.36
CA PHE A 189 16.20 -3.56 -12.95
C PHE A 189 15.79 -4.88 -12.29
N ALA A 190 14.52 -5.27 -12.42
CA ALA A 190 14.01 -6.49 -11.76
C ALA A 190 14.74 -7.75 -12.23
N SER A 191 14.97 -7.90 -13.54
CA SER A 191 15.71 -9.03 -14.10
C SER A 191 17.17 -9.08 -13.66
N ARG A 192 17.85 -7.93 -13.71
CA ARG A 192 19.25 -7.78 -13.28
C ARG A 192 19.41 -8.11 -11.80
N TRP A 193 18.54 -7.53 -10.96
CA TRP A 193 18.57 -7.74 -9.51
C TRP A 193 18.29 -9.20 -9.13
N ALA A 194 17.33 -9.85 -9.80
CA ALA A 194 17.05 -11.27 -9.56
C ALA A 194 18.25 -12.17 -9.92
N THR A 195 18.99 -11.81 -10.97
CA THR A 195 20.23 -12.49 -11.35
C THR A 195 21.35 -12.26 -10.34
N GLU A 196 21.55 -11.01 -9.91
CA GLU A 196 22.62 -10.62 -8.97
C GLU A 196 22.41 -11.20 -7.57
N THR A 197 21.16 -11.43 -7.16
CA THR A 197 20.80 -11.97 -5.84
C THR A 197 20.48 -13.46 -5.85
N GLU A 198 20.55 -14.12 -7.01
CA GLU A 198 20.15 -15.52 -7.21
C GLU A 198 18.68 -15.82 -6.83
N ARG A 199 17.82 -14.79 -6.76
CA ARG A 199 16.41 -14.89 -6.33
C ARG A 199 15.44 -15.19 -7.47
N GLY A 200 15.91 -15.92 -8.47
CA GLY A 200 15.13 -16.40 -9.60
C GLY A 200 15.49 -15.80 -10.94
N THR A 201 15.24 -16.58 -11.99
CA THR A 201 15.82 -16.33 -13.32
C THR A 201 14.76 -16.25 -14.41
N HIS A 202 13.53 -16.71 -14.16
CA HIS A 202 12.48 -16.78 -15.18
C HIS A 202 11.22 -16.02 -14.78
N SER A 203 10.84 -15.03 -15.58
CA SER A 203 9.58 -14.28 -15.44
C SER A 203 8.42 -15.09 -16.00
N ILE A 204 7.51 -15.54 -15.14
CA ILE A 204 6.33 -16.33 -15.55
C ILE A 204 5.32 -15.44 -16.28
N ALA A 205 5.24 -14.16 -15.91
CA ALA A 205 4.27 -13.23 -16.47
C ALA A 205 4.44 -13.01 -17.98
N GLU A 206 5.66 -13.13 -18.50
CA GLU A 206 5.95 -13.03 -19.94
C GLU A 206 5.69 -14.35 -20.67
N ALA A 207 6.01 -15.48 -20.04
CA ALA A 207 5.86 -16.80 -20.65
C ALA A 207 4.39 -17.26 -20.78
N SER A 208 3.53 -16.89 -19.82
CA SER A 208 2.11 -17.27 -19.80
C SER A 208 1.21 -16.06 -19.53
N PRO A 209 1.03 -15.15 -20.50
CA PRO A 209 0.37 -13.87 -20.28
C PRO A 209 -1.12 -13.98 -19.89
N ASP A 210 -1.81 -15.02 -20.34
CA ASP A 210 -3.28 -15.15 -20.21
C ASP A 210 -3.74 -16.30 -19.30
N ARG A 211 -2.82 -17.02 -18.66
CA ARG A 211 -3.15 -18.19 -17.81
C ARG A 211 -2.17 -18.38 -16.68
N LEU A 212 -2.61 -19.08 -15.63
CA LEU A 212 -1.76 -19.50 -14.52
C LEU A 212 -0.84 -20.65 -14.94
N ASP A 213 0.44 -20.51 -14.64
CA ASP A 213 1.43 -21.59 -14.74
C ASP A 213 1.22 -22.67 -13.66
N ALA A 214 1.85 -23.83 -13.83
CA ALA A 214 1.82 -24.92 -12.84
C ALA A 214 2.40 -24.50 -11.48
N ALA A 215 3.53 -23.78 -11.47
CA ALA A 215 4.14 -23.30 -10.23
C ALA A 215 3.25 -22.29 -9.50
N GLU A 216 2.56 -21.42 -10.24
CA GLU A 216 1.60 -20.46 -9.67
C GLU A 216 0.40 -21.18 -9.02
N ARG A 217 -0.15 -22.20 -9.71
CA ARG A 217 -1.27 -23.01 -9.19
C ARG A 217 -0.88 -23.79 -7.93
N GLN A 218 0.32 -24.38 -7.93
CA GLN A 218 0.86 -25.07 -6.76
C GLN A 218 1.01 -24.09 -5.59
N HIS A 219 1.64 -22.93 -5.80
CA HIS A 219 1.84 -21.94 -4.75
C HIS A 219 0.51 -21.43 -4.16
N LEU A 220 -0.51 -21.18 -5.01
CA LEU A 220 -1.84 -20.78 -4.55
C LEU A 220 -2.52 -21.85 -3.68
N THR A 221 -2.22 -23.12 -3.91
CA THR A 221 -2.76 -24.24 -3.13
C THR A 221 -2.03 -24.37 -1.78
N GLU A 222 -0.71 -24.20 -1.77
CA GLU A 222 0.13 -24.33 -0.57
C GLU A 222 0.07 -23.12 0.36
N SER A 223 -0.17 -21.93 -0.21
CA SER A 223 -0.19 -20.65 0.50
C SER A 223 -1.42 -19.84 0.11
N PRO A 224 -2.63 -20.24 0.55
CA PRO A 224 -3.83 -19.44 0.36
C PRO A 224 -3.61 -18.06 0.99
N GLY A 225 -3.85 -16.99 0.20
CA GLY A 225 -3.42 -15.63 0.51
C GLY A 225 -3.71 -15.15 1.94
N SER A 226 -2.80 -14.35 2.49
CA SER A 226 -2.75 -13.98 3.91
C SER A 226 -3.77 -12.92 4.38
N ASP A 227 -4.67 -12.46 3.50
CA ASP A 227 -5.62 -11.39 3.82
C ASP A 227 -7.08 -11.69 3.43
N PRO A 228 -7.73 -12.67 4.07
CA PRO A 228 -9.11 -13.02 3.75
C PRO A 228 -10.12 -11.88 4.00
N ALA A 229 -9.82 -10.92 4.88
CA ALA A 229 -10.71 -9.78 5.18
C ALA A 229 -10.43 -8.50 4.38
N GLY A 230 -9.34 -8.45 3.61
CA GLY A 230 -8.95 -7.23 2.91
C GLY A 230 -8.44 -6.13 3.84
N VAL A 231 -7.89 -6.48 5.00
CA VAL A 231 -7.30 -5.50 5.93
C VAL A 231 -6.14 -4.77 5.27
N GLY A 232 -5.25 -5.51 4.59
CA GLY A 232 -4.15 -4.93 3.82
C GLY A 232 -4.67 -4.01 2.70
N SER A 233 -5.75 -4.39 2.04
CA SER A 233 -6.42 -3.55 1.04
C SER A 233 -6.93 -2.23 1.64
N GLU A 234 -7.61 -2.29 2.77
CA GLU A 234 -8.11 -1.10 3.47
C GLU A 234 -6.95 -0.18 3.95
N LEU A 235 -5.85 -0.77 4.42
CA LEU A 235 -4.67 -0.01 4.86
C LEU A 235 -3.93 0.64 3.68
N LEU A 236 -3.76 -0.06 2.56
CA LEU A 236 -3.12 0.49 1.36
C LEU A 236 -3.85 1.74 0.86
N ARG A 237 -5.19 1.70 0.84
CA ARG A 237 -6.05 2.82 0.43
C ARG A 237 -5.95 4.03 1.36
N ARG A 238 -5.35 3.85 2.55
CA ARG A 238 -5.14 4.88 3.60
C ARG A 238 -3.67 5.13 3.91
N SER A 239 -2.78 4.70 3.02
CA SER A 239 -1.33 4.81 3.19
C SER A 239 -0.82 6.25 3.28
N GLY A 240 -1.58 7.23 2.82
CA GLY A 240 -1.27 8.66 2.98
C GLY A 240 -1.16 9.09 4.45
N LEU A 241 -1.78 8.36 5.37
CA LEU A 241 -1.65 8.58 6.82
C LEU A 241 -0.21 8.46 7.30
N LEU A 242 0.65 7.72 6.59
CA LEU A 242 2.07 7.56 6.92
C LEU A 242 2.99 8.31 5.95
N SER A 243 2.47 9.28 5.20
CA SER A 243 3.26 10.05 4.23
C SER A 243 4.43 10.83 4.83
N SER A 244 4.37 11.15 6.13
CA SER A 244 5.46 11.81 6.87
C SER A 244 6.43 10.82 7.53
N ALA A 245 6.16 9.51 7.48
CA ALA A 245 7.07 8.51 8.03
C ALA A 245 8.28 8.32 7.13
N LEU A 246 9.45 8.08 7.73
CA LEU A 246 10.68 7.77 7.00
C LEU A 246 10.53 6.53 6.11
N TRP A 247 9.93 5.47 6.67
CA TRP A 247 9.54 4.25 5.97
C TRP A 247 8.42 3.58 6.75
N SER A 248 7.71 2.65 6.11
CA SER A 248 6.71 1.80 6.78
C SER A 248 6.79 0.36 6.30
N THR A 249 6.46 -0.55 7.20
CA THR A 249 6.39 -1.99 6.96
C THR A 249 5.04 -2.53 7.39
N SER A 250 4.57 -3.56 6.72
CA SER A 250 3.31 -4.19 7.07
C SER A 250 3.32 -5.69 6.77
N TRP A 251 2.63 -6.45 7.62
CA TRP A 251 2.49 -7.89 7.41
C TRP A 251 1.26 -8.45 8.14
N GLY A 252 0.65 -9.49 7.56
CA GLY A 252 -0.42 -10.25 8.18
C GLY A 252 0.12 -11.52 8.86
N ARG A 253 -0.35 -11.81 10.09
CA ARG A 253 -0.06 -13.05 10.79
C ARG A 253 -1.17 -13.39 11.80
N HIS A 254 -1.69 -14.63 11.74
CA HIS A 254 -2.65 -15.19 12.70
C HIS A 254 -3.88 -14.28 12.99
N GLY A 255 -4.50 -13.70 11.96
CA GLY A 255 -5.67 -12.81 12.10
C GLY A 255 -5.34 -11.38 12.55
N GLN A 256 -4.06 -11.06 12.67
CA GLN A 256 -3.58 -9.71 12.94
C GLN A 256 -2.83 -9.14 11.74
N TRP A 257 -2.95 -7.84 11.51
CA TRP A 257 -2.16 -7.09 10.55
C TRP A 257 -1.31 -6.08 11.31
N TRP A 258 0.00 -6.13 11.13
CA TRP A 258 0.93 -5.20 11.73
C TRP A 258 1.21 -4.07 10.75
N TRP A 259 1.21 -2.84 11.23
CA TRP A 259 1.66 -1.68 10.49
C TRP A 259 2.65 -0.90 11.35
N GLU A 260 3.91 -0.96 10.96
CA GLU A 260 5.00 -0.31 11.69
C GLU A 260 5.68 0.75 10.84
N TRP A 261 6.21 1.79 11.48
CA TRP A 261 6.95 2.85 10.80
C TRP A 261 7.98 3.52 11.71
N ALA A 262 8.98 4.14 11.08
CA ALA A 262 10.00 4.95 11.75
C ALA A 262 9.80 6.44 11.46
N ALA A 263 10.12 7.31 12.44
CA ALA A 263 10.10 8.78 12.34
C ALA A 263 8.88 9.31 11.57
N GLY A 264 7.70 9.29 12.19
CA GLY A 264 6.45 9.69 11.55
C GLY A 264 5.36 10.08 12.57
N PRO A 265 4.07 9.94 12.22
CA PRO A 265 2.98 10.31 13.11
C PRO A 265 2.95 9.41 14.36
N ALA A 266 2.41 9.93 15.46
CA ALA A 266 2.22 9.15 16.67
C ALA A 266 1.17 8.02 16.43
N PRO A 267 1.35 6.80 16.99
CA PRO A 267 0.40 5.70 16.82
C PRO A 267 -1.04 6.04 17.18
N ARG A 268 -1.25 6.83 18.25
CA ARG A 268 -2.58 7.30 18.65
C ARG A 268 -3.23 8.17 17.57
N SER A 269 -2.48 9.10 16.97
CA SER A 269 -2.99 9.93 15.88
C SER A 269 -3.38 9.10 14.65
N VAL A 270 -2.60 8.05 14.32
CA VAL A 270 -2.95 7.15 13.21
C VAL A 270 -4.18 6.31 13.56
N ARG A 271 -4.25 5.78 14.79
CA ARG A 271 -5.42 5.04 15.28
C ARG A 271 -6.70 5.87 15.18
N ASP A 272 -6.67 7.10 15.66
CA ASP A 272 -7.86 7.97 15.69
C ASP A 272 -8.31 8.31 14.26
N ARG A 273 -7.36 8.50 13.33
CA ARG A 273 -7.66 8.60 11.89
C ARG A 273 -8.22 7.31 11.32
N LEU A 274 -7.67 6.16 11.65
CA LEU A 274 -8.20 4.87 11.20
C LEU A 274 -9.58 4.55 11.82
N ARG A 275 -9.98 5.21 12.91
CA ARG A 275 -11.33 5.13 13.50
C ARG A 275 -12.30 6.21 13.01
N HIS A 276 -11.85 7.13 12.16
CA HIS A 276 -12.68 8.23 11.69
C HIS A 276 -13.94 7.71 10.96
N PRO A 277 -15.16 8.12 11.32
CA PRO A 277 -16.40 7.53 10.80
C PRO A 277 -16.53 7.55 9.27
N ALA A 278 -16.04 8.62 8.63
CA ALA A 278 -16.16 8.78 7.17
C ALA A 278 -15.04 8.11 6.34
N PHE A 279 -13.79 8.10 6.83
CA PHE A 279 -12.60 7.70 6.05
C PHE A 279 -11.78 6.60 6.74
N GLY A 280 -12.13 6.19 7.95
CA GLY A 280 -11.47 5.13 8.71
C GLY A 280 -11.78 3.72 8.19
N LEU A 281 -11.20 2.72 8.83
CA LEU A 281 -11.40 1.30 8.59
C LEU A 281 -12.81 0.86 8.97
N SER A 282 -13.29 -0.23 8.38
CA SER A 282 -14.55 -0.86 8.78
C SER A 282 -14.59 -1.15 10.28
N ASP A 283 -15.75 -0.96 10.91
CA ASP A 283 -15.96 -1.16 12.35
C ASP A 283 -15.71 -2.61 12.80
N ALA A 284 -15.70 -3.56 11.84
CA ALA A 284 -15.32 -4.95 12.08
C ALA A 284 -13.81 -5.16 12.34
N ILE A 285 -12.98 -4.17 12.02
CA ILE A 285 -11.53 -4.21 12.19
C ILE A 285 -11.17 -3.51 13.51
N GLN A 286 -10.64 -4.28 14.45
CA GLN A 286 -10.12 -3.74 15.69
C GLN A 286 -8.76 -3.07 15.44
N ILE A 287 -8.45 -2.00 16.18
CA ILE A 287 -7.16 -1.31 16.07
C ILE A 287 -6.54 -1.24 17.47
N SER A 288 -5.32 -1.74 17.60
CA SER A 288 -4.51 -1.73 18.81
C SER A 288 -3.24 -0.88 18.63
N THR A 289 -2.78 -0.30 19.72
CA THR A 289 -1.56 0.51 19.84
C THR A 289 -0.70 0.01 21.01
N PRO A 290 0.62 0.28 21.07
CA PRO A 290 1.50 -0.32 22.06
C PRO A 290 1.18 0.07 23.51
N ASP A 291 0.52 1.22 23.69
CA ASP A 291 0.00 1.68 24.98
C ASP A 291 -1.22 0.87 25.46
N ASP A 292 -1.88 0.15 24.55
CA ASP A 292 -2.95 -0.76 24.94
C ASP A 292 -2.29 -1.98 25.58
N ALA A 293 -2.61 -2.24 26.85
CA ALA A 293 -2.12 -3.39 27.63
C ALA A 293 -2.36 -4.77 26.97
N ALA A 294 -3.03 -4.78 25.82
CA ALA A 294 -3.42 -5.92 25.01
C ALA A 294 -2.54 -6.16 23.77
N ILE A 295 -1.45 -5.42 23.52
CA ILE A 295 -0.43 -5.92 22.56
C ILE A 295 0.28 -7.10 23.23
N ALA A 296 -0.39 -8.24 23.23
CA ALA A 296 0.24 -9.50 23.54
C ALA A 296 1.26 -9.76 22.44
N THR A 297 2.54 -9.56 22.75
CA THR A 297 3.68 -10.05 21.96
C THR A 297 3.75 -11.59 21.93
N HIS A 298 2.76 -12.29 22.49
CA HIS A 298 2.75 -13.73 22.67
C HIS A 298 1.52 -14.43 22.09
N ARG A 299 1.81 -15.62 21.52
CA ARG A 299 0.99 -16.72 20.97
C ARG A 299 -0.28 -17.16 21.74
N GLY A 300 -0.79 -16.40 22.70
CA GLY A 300 -1.85 -16.82 23.61
C GLY A 300 -2.99 -15.83 23.82
N ALA A 301 -3.08 -14.74 23.05
CA ALA A 301 -4.24 -13.86 23.14
C ALA A 301 -5.49 -14.65 22.70
N PRO A 302 -6.55 -14.72 23.53
CA PRO A 302 -7.77 -15.42 23.14
C PRO A 302 -8.30 -14.82 21.85
N HIS A 303 -8.56 -15.68 20.86
CA HIS A 303 -9.14 -15.31 19.57
C HIS A 303 -10.43 -14.52 19.80
N ARG A 304 -10.35 -13.19 19.78
CA ARG A 304 -11.54 -12.35 19.66
C ARG A 304 -12.01 -12.47 18.22
N ASN A 305 -13.31 -12.70 18.03
CA ASN A 305 -13.91 -12.75 16.71
C ASN A 305 -13.68 -11.40 15.99
N GLY A 306 -12.81 -11.38 14.97
CA GLY A 306 -12.51 -10.19 14.19
C GLY A 306 -11.03 -10.08 13.81
N PHE A 307 -10.73 -9.22 12.84
CA PHE A 307 -9.36 -8.91 12.43
C PHE A 307 -8.85 -7.72 13.24
N THR A 308 -7.57 -7.73 13.60
CA THR A 308 -6.93 -6.64 14.36
C THR A 308 -5.81 -6.00 13.57
N VAL A 309 -5.75 -4.67 13.54
CA VAL A 309 -4.60 -3.90 13.07
C VAL A 309 -3.78 -3.45 14.27
N ALA A 310 -2.56 -3.96 14.40
CA ALA A 310 -1.59 -3.52 15.40
C ALA A 310 -0.73 -2.40 14.81
N LEU A 311 -0.80 -1.22 15.42
CA LEU A 311 0.00 -0.05 15.05
C LEU A 311 1.20 0.07 15.97
N ARG A 312 2.38 0.35 15.42
CA ARG A 312 3.59 0.56 16.21
C ARG A 312 4.57 1.50 15.54
N THR A 313 5.18 2.38 16.32
CA THR A 313 6.40 3.06 15.91
C THR A 313 7.61 2.25 16.31
N VAL A 314 8.61 2.20 15.45
CA VAL A 314 9.96 1.74 15.80
C VAL A 314 10.88 2.94 15.99
N GLU A 315 11.98 2.71 16.70
CA GLU A 315 13.03 3.72 16.82
C GLU A 315 13.56 4.10 15.44
N ALA A 316 13.63 5.41 15.18
CA ALA A 316 14.18 5.90 13.94
C ALA A 316 15.70 5.68 13.91
N PRO A 317 16.30 5.38 12.75
CA PRO A 317 17.76 5.34 12.64
C PRO A 317 18.37 6.65 13.14
N ALA A 318 19.43 6.56 13.92
CA ALA A 318 20.16 7.73 14.40
C ALA A 318 21.15 8.21 13.33
N HIS A 319 21.69 9.42 13.49
CA HIS A 319 22.77 9.93 12.62
C HIS A 319 24.00 9.01 12.62
N ALA A 320 24.28 8.34 13.74
CA ALA A 320 25.34 7.34 13.83
C ALA A 320 25.09 6.12 12.93
N ASP A 321 23.83 5.72 12.73
CA ASP A 321 23.46 4.63 11.82
C ASP A 321 23.63 5.05 10.36
N GLY A 322 23.30 6.31 10.04
CA GLY A 322 23.57 6.91 8.72
C GLY A 322 25.06 6.87 8.36
N ALA A 323 25.93 7.23 9.31
CA ALA A 323 27.39 7.16 9.11
C ALA A 323 27.91 5.73 8.90
N ARG A 324 27.25 4.72 9.50
CA ARG A 324 27.58 3.31 9.22
C ARG A 324 27.12 2.91 7.83
N SER A 325 25.95 3.34 7.38
CA SER A 325 25.46 3.02 6.03
C SER A 325 26.25 3.70 4.93
N THR A 326 26.87 4.86 5.17
CA THR A 326 27.74 5.50 4.16
C THR A 326 29.00 4.69 3.85
N GLY A 327 29.41 3.78 4.74
CA GLY A 327 30.51 2.83 4.48
C GLY A 327 30.07 1.55 3.76
N PHE A 328 28.76 1.37 3.50
CA PHE A 328 28.27 0.23 2.76
C PHE A 328 28.52 0.44 1.26
N GLU A 329 29.44 -0.35 0.72
CA GLU A 329 29.69 -0.43 -0.71
C GLU A 329 29.07 -1.71 -1.25
N TRP A 330 28.26 -1.57 -2.30
CA TRP A 330 27.78 -2.72 -3.04
C TRP A 330 28.96 -3.40 -3.74
N PRO A 331 29.00 -4.75 -3.79
CA PRO A 331 29.96 -5.45 -4.64
C PRO A 331 29.82 -5.00 -6.10
N ALA A 332 30.93 -4.91 -6.83
CA ALA A 332 30.99 -4.30 -8.17
C ALA A 332 30.12 -5.02 -9.24
N GLU A 333 29.73 -6.25 -8.95
CA GLU A 333 28.80 -7.07 -9.72
C GLU A 333 27.33 -6.64 -9.57
N TYR A 334 26.97 -5.88 -8.53
CA TYR A 334 25.62 -5.35 -8.31
C TYR A 334 25.42 -4.05 -9.08
N ARG A 335 24.81 -4.14 -10.25
CA ARG A 335 24.67 -3.03 -11.21
C ARG A 335 23.22 -2.63 -11.47
N ALA A 336 22.24 -3.29 -10.86
CA ALA A 336 20.84 -2.96 -11.11
C ALA A 336 20.52 -1.46 -10.88
N TRP A 337 21.03 -0.86 -9.80
CA TRP A 337 20.83 0.56 -9.51
C TRP A 337 21.56 1.49 -10.48
N SER A 338 22.82 1.21 -10.83
CA SER A 338 23.55 2.01 -11.82
C SER A 338 22.90 1.94 -13.20
N ASP A 339 22.43 0.76 -13.60
CA ASP A 339 21.72 0.55 -14.86
C ASP A 339 20.36 1.25 -14.88
N TRP A 340 19.67 1.30 -13.73
CA TRP A 340 18.44 2.05 -13.55
C TRP A 340 18.67 3.55 -13.76
N ASP A 341 19.65 4.11 -13.05
CA ASP A 341 19.98 5.54 -13.12
C ASP A 341 20.36 5.95 -14.56
N ALA A 342 21.15 5.14 -15.26
CA ALA A 342 21.52 5.37 -16.65
C ALA A 342 20.33 5.36 -17.64
N ARG A 343 19.23 4.69 -17.31
CA ARG A 343 18.06 4.56 -18.19
C ARG A 343 16.96 5.57 -17.88
N VAL A 344 16.86 6.02 -16.64
CA VAL A 344 15.78 6.90 -16.16
C VAL A 344 16.23 8.36 -16.01
N GLY A 345 17.53 8.61 -15.78
CA GLY A 345 18.15 9.94 -15.92
C GLY A 345 18.04 10.52 -17.32
#